data_AF-A0A8F2B180-F1
#
_entry.id   AF-A0A8F2B180-F1
#
_cell.length_a   1.000
_cell.length_b   1.000
_cell.length_c   1.000
_cell.angle_alpha   90.00
_cell.angle_beta   90.00
_cell.angle_gamma   90.00
#
_symmetry.space_group_name_H-M   'P 1'
#
loop_
_entity.id
_entity.type
_entity.pdbx_description
1 polymer ?
#
loop_
_entity_poly.entity_id
_entity_poly.type
_entity_poly.pdbx_seq_one_letter_code
_entity_poly.pdbx_strand_id
1 'polypeptide(L)'
;MENNIRQIRQVLIYTMVLNLTVSGFKIVYGMMTHSVSIYSDGFHSVFDGLSNVVGLVGLRFAYNPPDSEHPYGHKKVEILLTVMISLMMFFACFEIFKNVYTSLTGKTPELKISVESFIVMISTLAINLFVCTYEKRMGQKLNSDFLIADSAHTKSDIYVTSGVLVGLALSKLGLPHIDPVVGAVVGVMVAWAGVSILKSTISVLIDANQIDTELLREISCKTEGVAGCHKIRTRGARGCVFVDLHIFVDPSLTVARGHEIAHIVVNAIKREMDGVADVVVHVEPAKKT
;
A
#
# COMPACT_ATOMS: atom_id res chain seq x y z
N MET A 1 3.85 -24.58 5.58
CA MET A 1 4.01 -23.16 5.19
C MET A 1 3.65 -22.94 3.71
N GLU A 2 4.22 -23.71 2.77
CA GLU A 2 3.93 -23.58 1.32
C GLU A 2 2.45 -23.73 0.95
N ASN A 3 1.72 -24.66 1.61
CA ASN A 3 0.30 -24.87 1.31
C ASN A 3 -0.57 -23.65 1.69
N ASN A 4 -0.22 -22.95 2.78
CA ASN A 4 -0.90 -21.72 3.19
C ASN A 4 -0.59 -20.57 2.22
N ILE A 5 0.66 -20.42 1.77
CA ILE A 5 1.04 -19.41 0.78
C ILE A 5 0.29 -19.63 -0.54
N ARG A 6 0.16 -20.89 -0.99
CA ARG A 6 -0.61 -21.22 -2.19
C ARG A 6 -2.09 -20.87 -2.04
N GLN A 7 -2.68 -21.14 -0.87
CA GLN A 7 -4.08 -20.79 -0.59
C GLN A 7 -4.29 -19.28 -0.50
N ILE A 8 -3.41 -18.54 0.18
CA ILE A 8 -3.45 -17.06 0.22
C ILE A 8 -3.40 -16.50 -1.20
N ARG A 9 -2.46 -16.97 -2.02
CA ARG A 9 -2.34 -16.54 -3.42
C ARG A 9 -3.60 -16.84 -4.24
N GLN A 10 -4.23 -17.99 -4.03
CA GLN A 10 -5.48 -18.33 -4.70
C GLN A 10 -6.60 -17.37 -4.29
N VAL A 11 -6.77 -17.11 -2.98
CA VAL A 11 -7.76 -16.14 -2.47
C VAL A 11 -7.55 -14.78 -3.14
N LEU A 12 -6.33 -14.26 -3.13
CA LEU A 12 -6.01 -12.97 -3.75
C LEU A 12 -6.28 -12.91 -5.24
N ILE A 13 -5.99 -13.99 -5.99
CA ILE A 13 -6.29 -14.04 -7.42
C ILE A 13 -7.82 -14.03 -7.63
N TYR A 14 -8.57 -14.80 -6.85
CA TYR A 14 -10.03 -14.84 -6.97
C TYR A 14 -10.66 -13.49 -6.64
N THR A 15 -10.24 -12.85 -5.55
CA THR A 15 -10.79 -11.54 -5.13
C THR A 15 -10.36 -10.42 -6.07
N MET A 16 -9.11 -10.42 -6.55
CA MET A 16 -8.64 -9.48 -7.57
C MET A 16 -9.44 -9.57 -8.87
N VAL A 17 -9.66 -10.78 -9.40
CA VAL A 17 -10.43 -10.98 -10.65
C VAL A 17 -11.86 -10.49 -10.47
N LEU A 18 -12.47 -10.78 -9.32
CA LEU A 18 -13.82 -10.35 -9.00
C LEU A 18 -13.92 -8.83 -8.88
N ASN A 19 -12.99 -8.20 -8.16
CA ASN A 19 -12.93 -6.75 -8.00
C ASN A 19 -12.74 -6.06 -9.36
N LEU A 20 -11.76 -6.47 -10.17
CA LEU A 20 -11.53 -5.90 -11.49
C LEU A 20 -12.74 -6.04 -12.42
N THR A 21 -13.44 -7.17 -12.34
CA THR A 21 -14.66 -7.42 -13.13
C THR A 21 -15.77 -6.44 -12.73
N VAL A 22 -16.01 -6.29 -11.42
CA VAL A 22 -17.00 -5.38 -10.87
C VAL A 22 -16.67 -3.92 -11.21
N SER A 23 -15.40 -3.52 -11.07
CA SER A 23 -14.92 -2.19 -11.44
C SER A 23 -15.12 -1.89 -12.92
N GLY A 24 -14.84 -2.86 -13.80
CA GLY A 24 -15.09 -2.74 -15.24
C GLY A 24 -16.57 -2.50 -15.55
N PHE A 25 -17.47 -3.24 -14.89
CA PHE A 25 -18.91 -3.01 -15.03
C PHE A 25 -19.33 -1.61 -14.54
N LYS A 26 -18.84 -1.15 -13.39
CA LYS A 26 -19.13 0.21 -12.90
C LYS A 26 -18.70 1.28 -13.90
N ILE A 27 -17.49 1.17 -14.46
CA ILE A 27 -16.99 2.18 -15.42
C ILE A 27 -17.87 2.21 -16.67
N VAL A 28 -18.18 1.05 -17.26
CA VAL A 28 -19.03 0.96 -18.45
C VAL A 28 -20.42 1.53 -18.19
N TYR A 29 -21.07 1.11 -17.09
CA TYR A 29 -22.40 1.62 -16.74
C TYR A 29 -22.38 3.11 -16.36
N GLY A 30 -21.35 3.59 -15.66
CA GLY A 30 -21.17 5.00 -15.35
C GLY A 30 -21.07 5.86 -16.61
N MET A 31 -20.33 5.39 -17.62
CA MET A 31 -20.27 6.04 -18.93
C MET A 31 -21.63 6.02 -19.65
N MET A 32 -22.32 4.88 -19.69
CA MET A 32 -23.61 4.74 -20.38
C MET A 32 -24.74 5.56 -19.74
N THR A 33 -24.71 5.69 -18.41
CA THR A 33 -25.74 6.40 -17.62
C THR A 33 -25.39 7.88 -17.38
N HIS A 34 -24.19 8.29 -17.78
CA HIS A 34 -23.60 9.61 -17.48
C HIS A 34 -23.53 9.92 -15.99
N SER A 35 -23.50 8.89 -15.14
CA SER A 35 -23.32 9.05 -13.69
C SER A 35 -21.84 9.20 -13.37
N VAL A 36 -21.49 10.39 -12.88
CA VAL A 36 -20.14 10.73 -12.45
C VAL A 36 -19.79 9.97 -11.17
N SER A 37 -20.77 9.75 -10.28
CA SER A 37 -20.55 9.02 -9.04
C SER A 37 -20.20 7.54 -9.26
N ILE A 38 -20.96 6.82 -10.10
CA ILE A 38 -20.68 5.41 -10.47
C ILE A 38 -19.34 5.31 -11.21
N TYR A 39 -19.08 6.23 -12.13
CA TYR A 39 -17.82 6.27 -12.87
C TYR A 39 -16.61 6.43 -11.95
N SER A 40 -16.68 7.36 -11.00
CA SER A 40 -15.61 7.64 -10.04
C SER A 40 -15.35 6.45 -9.11
N ASP A 41 -16.41 5.82 -8.62
CA ASP A 41 -16.34 4.60 -7.80
C ASP A 41 -15.76 3.41 -8.59
N GLY A 42 -16.07 3.32 -9.88
CA GLY A 42 -15.44 2.36 -10.79
C GLY A 42 -13.92 2.52 -10.86
N PHE A 43 -13.43 3.74 -11.07
CA PHE A 43 -11.98 4.00 -11.07
C PHE A 43 -11.32 3.73 -9.73
N HIS A 44 -11.94 4.15 -8.63
CA HIS A 44 -11.45 3.82 -7.28
C HIS A 44 -11.24 2.30 -7.16
N SER A 45 -12.27 1.53 -7.47
CA SER A 45 -12.24 0.07 -7.37
C SER A 45 -11.22 -0.58 -8.33
N VAL A 46 -10.87 0.05 -9.47
CA VAL A 46 -9.79 -0.43 -10.36
C VAL A 46 -8.43 -0.31 -9.69
N PHE A 47 -8.12 0.84 -9.10
CA PHE A 47 -6.80 1.06 -8.48
C PHE A 47 -6.58 0.21 -7.24
N ASP A 48 -7.66 -0.09 -6.53
CA ASP A 48 -7.63 -1.04 -5.42
C ASP A 48 -7.31 -2.44 -5.93
N GLY A 49 -7.98 -2.89 -7.00
CA GLY A 49 -7.66 -4.15 -7.67
C GLY A 49 -6.22 -4.22 -8.21
N LEU A 50 -5.68 -3.12 -8.73
CA LEU A 50 -4.28 -3.02 -9.18
C LEU A 50 -3.29 -3.08 -8.01
N SER A 51 -3.67 -2.58 -6.84
CA SER A 51 -2.84 -2.68 -5.63
C SER A 51 -2.69 -4.16 -5.21
N ASN A 52 -3.73 -4.97 -5.39
CA ASN A 52 -3.65 -6.43 -5.19
C ASN A 52 -2.73 -7.11 -6.21
N VAL A 53 -2.69 -6.63 -7.47
CA VAL A 53 -1.70 -7.07 -8.46
C VAL A 53 -0.29 -6.79 -7.98
N VAL A 54 -0.02 -5.60 -7.44
CA VAL A 54 1.31 -5.26 -6.91
C VAL A 54 1.67 -6.12 -5.72
N GLY A 55 0.72 -6.44 -4.82
CA GLY A 55 0.94 -7.42 -3.76
C GLY A 55 1.30 -8.81 -4.29
N LEU A 56 0.57 -9.30 -5.30
CA LEU A 56 0.81 -10.59 -5.95
C LEU A 56 2.14 -10.66 -6.71
N VAL A 57 2.50 -9.57 -7.42
CA VAL A 57 3.79 -9.43 -8.11
C VAL A 57 4.91 -9.29 -7.10
N GLY A 58 4.70 -8.56 -6.00
CA GLY A 58 5.60 -8.45 -4.86
C GLY A 58 5.99 -9.83 -4.36
N LEU A 59 5.01 -10.70 -4.11
CA LEU A 59 5.23 -12.10 -3.70
C LEU A 59 6.10 -12.92 -4.67
N ARG A 60 6.12 -12.58 -5.97
CA ARG A 60 6.84 -13.37 -7.00
C ARG A 60 8.19 -12.78 -7.40
N PHE A 61 8.30 -11.45 -7.50
CA PHE A 61 9.48 -10.76 -8.01
C PHE A 61 10.25 -10.02 -6.91
N ALA A 62 9.55 -9.33 -6.00
CA ALA A 62 10.21 -8.57 -4.94
C ALA A 62 10.88 -9.46 -3.87
N TYR A 63 10.39 -10.69 -3.69
CA TYR A 63 11.00 -11.69 -2.80
C TYR A 63 12.02 -12.60 -3.48
N ASN A 64 12.40 -12.33 -4.74
CA ASN A 64 13.56 -13.02 -5.32
C ASN A 64 14.81 -12.66 -4.50
N PRO A 65 15.65 -13.65 -4.16
CA PRO A 65 16.87 -13.40 -3.42
C PRO A 65 17.81 -12.47 -4.22
N PRO A 66 18.74 -11.78 -3.54
CA PRO A 66 19.78 -11.01 -4.21
C PRO A 66 20.53 -11.84 -5.26
N ASP A 67 20.83 -11.22 -6.39
CA ASP A 67 21.64 -11.80 -7.46
C ASP A 67 22.86 -10.93 -7.78
N SER A 68 23.70 -11.34 -8.73
CA SER A 68 24.93 -10.63 -9.07
C SER A 68 24.70 -9.23 -9.65
N GLU A 69 23.56 -9.01 -10.32
CA GLU A 69 23.20 -7.70 -10.87
C GLU A 69 22.47 -6.84 -9.83
N HIS A 70 21.82 -7.47 -8.83
CA HIS A 70 21.03 -6.84 -7.79
C HIS A 70 21.45 -7.34 -6.38
N PRO A 71 22.61 -6.90 -5.84
CA PRO A 71 23.13 -7.39 -4.56
C PRO A 71 22.27 -7.06 -3.33
N TYR A 72 21.37 -6.08 -3.44
CA TYR A 72 20.40 -5.71 -2.41
C TYR A 72 19.00 -6.31 -2.65
N GLY A 73 18.86 -7.15 -3.68
CA GLY A 73 17.60 -7.77 -4.08
C GLY A 73 16.67 -6.87 -4.89
N HIS A 74 15.45 -7.36 -5.10
CA HIS A 74 14.49 -6.81 -6.06
C HIS A 74 13.33 -6.02 -5.43
N LYS A 75 13.39 -5.74 -4.12
CA LYS A 75 12.30 -5.06 -3.41
C LYS A 75 11.92 -3.69 -3.98
N LYS A 76 12.86 -2.96 -4.60
CA LYS A 76 12.56 -1.66 -5.24
C LYS A 76 11.66 -1.78 -6.48
N VAL A 77 11.48 -2.97 -7.07
CA VAL A 77 10.53 -3.20 -8.18
C VAL A 77 9.09 -3.00 -7.73
N GLU A 78 8.73 -3.46 -6.53
CA GLU A 78 7.41 -3.26 -5.92
C GLU A 78 7.11 -1.76 -5.74
N ILE A 79 8.12 -1.01 -5.28
CA ILE A 79 8.06 0.44 -5.10
C ILE A 79 7.80 1.12 -6.45
N LEU A 80 8.50 0.73 -7.53
CA LEU A 80 8.30 1.29 -8.86
C LEU A 80 6.87 1.03 -9.40
N LEU A 81 6.35 -0.18 -9.22
CA LEU A 81 4.97 -0.51 -9.63
C LEU A 81 3.95 0.30 -8.83
N THR A 82 4.21 0.52 -7.53
CA THR A 82 3.35 1.33 -6.67
C THR A 82 3.34 2.81 -7.11
N VAL A 83 4.49 3.37 -7.50
CA VAL A 83 4.55 4.71 -8.12
C VAL A 83 3.71 4.76 -9.40
N MET A 84 3.84 3.74 -10.27
CA MET A 84 3.07 3.69 -11.51
C MET A 84 1.55 3.70 -11.26
N ILE A 85 1.06 2.94 -10.27
CA ILE A 85 -0.35 2.97 -9.86
C ILE A 85 -0.75 4.37 -9.41
N SER A 86 0.04 4.99 -8.53
CA SER A 86 -0.25 6.35 -8.05
C SER A 86 -0.33 7.36 -9.21
N LEU A 87 0.57 7.30 -10.19
CA LEU A 87 0.50 8.14 -11.39
C LEU A 87 -0.77 7.90 -12.21
N MET A 88 -1.21 6.64 -12.36
CA MET A 88 -2.48 6.33 -13.01
C MET A 88 -3.69 6.84 -12.22
N MET A 89 -3.63 6.83 -10.88
CA MET A 89 -4.66 7.43 -10.02
C MET A 89 -4.79 8.94 -10.26
N PHE A 90 -3.68 9.66 -10.41
CA PHE A 90 -3.72 11.09 -10.75
C PHE A 90 -4.37 11.34 -12.11
N PHE A 91 -4.08 10.49 -13.11
CA PHE A 91 -4.75 10.57 -14.41
C PHE A 91 -6.27 10.33 -14.30
N ALA A 92 -6.69 9.34 -13.52
CA ALA A 92 -8.11 9.11 -13.28
C ALA A 92 -8.77 10.24 -12.50
N CYS A 93 -8.09 10.83 -11.52
CA CYS A 93 -8.59 12.02 -10.82
C CYS A 93 -8.86 13.16 -11.79
N PHE A 94 -7.95 13.39 -12.75
CA PHE A 94 -8.17 14.40 -13.78
C PHE A 94 -9.44 14.12 -14.61
N GLU A 95 -9.65 12.88 -15.07
CA GLU A 95 -10.87 12.52 -15.80
C GLU A 95 -12.15 12.61 -14.92
N ILE A 96 -12.07 12.20 -13.65
CA ILE A 96 -13.18 12.34 -12.70
C ILE A 96 -13.55 13.82 -12.53
N PHE A 97 -12.59 14.69 -12.19
CA PHE A 97 -12.87 16.11 -11.96
C PHE A 97 -13.34 16.83 -13.23
N LYS A 98 -12.83 16.44 -14.40
CA LYS A 98 -13.31 16.91 -15.70
C LYS A 98 -14.78 16.51 -15.93
N ASN A 99 -15.17 15.27 -15.60
CA ASN A 99 -16.55 14.81 -15.70
C ASN A 99 -17.46 15.52 -14.69
N VAL A 100 -17.01 15.72 -13.44
CA VAL A 100 -17.70 16.53 -12.43
C VAL A 100 -17.94 17.94 -12.96
N TYR A 101 -16.91 18.61 -13.47
CA TYR A 101 -17.02 19.98 -13.99
C TYR A 101 -17.97 20.07 -15.20
N THR A 102 -17.88 19.12 -16.12
CA THR A 102 -18.75 19.09 -17.32
C THR A 102 -20.21 18.83 -16.93
N SER A 103 -20.45 17.98 -15.92
CA SER A 103 -21.77 17.69 -15.38
C SER A 103 -22.38 18.89 -14.65
N LEU A 104 -21.59 19.59 -13.81
CA LEU A 104 -22.05 20.79 -13.10
C LEU A 104 -22.31 21.98 -14.02
N THR A 105 -21.60 22.10 -15.14
CA THR A 105 -21.80 23.18 -16.13
C THR A 105 -22.92 22.89 -17.14
N GLY A 106 -23.66 21.78 -16.97
CA GLY A 106 -24.79 21.43 -17.83
C GLY A 106 -24.40 21.06 -19.27
N LYS A 107 -23.11 20.74 -19.50
CA LYS A 107 -22.59 20.36 -20.83
C LYS A 107 -22.72 18.87 -21.12
N THR A 108 -23.18 18.07 -20.15
CA THR A 108 -23.44 16.63 -20.32
C THR A 108 -24.91 16.35 -20.63
N PRO A 109 -25.20 15.21 -21.30
CA PRO A 109 -26.56 14.68 -21.37
C PRO A 109 -27.18 14.48 -19.98
N GLU A 110 -28.51 14.50 -19.90
CA GLU A 110 -29.23 14.23 -18.65
C GLU A 110 -28.82 12.89 -18.03
N LEU A 111 -28.73 12.88 -16.70
CA LEU A 111 -28.35 11.70 -15.93
C LEU A 111 -29.43 10.62 -16.11
N LYS A 112 -29.07 9.51 -16.75
CA LYS A 112 -30.01 8.42 -17.03
C LYS A 112 -29.99 7.43 -15.88
N ILE A 113 -30.67 7.78 -14.80
CA ILE A 113 -30.83 6.86 -13.66
C ILE A 113 -31.87 5.81 -14.03
N SER A 114 -31.39 4.63 -14.44
CA SER A 114 -32.22 3.46 -14.69
C SER A 114 -32.30 2.57 -13.45
N VAL A 115 -33.32 1.70 -13.39
CA VAL A 115 -33.37 0.59 -12.42
C VAL A 115 -32.11 -0.28 -12.52
N GLU A 116 -31.55 -0.40 -13.73
CA GLU A 116 -30.30 -1.12 -14.01
C GLU A 116 -29.11 -0.56 -13.21
N SER A 117 -29.00 0.76 -13.05
CA SER A 117 -27.93 1.40 -12.26
C SER A 117 -27.96 0.93 -10.80
N PHE A 118 -29.16 0.83 -10.22
CA PHE A 118 -29.31 0.31 -8.85
C PHE A 118 -29.00 -1.17 -8.77
N ILE A 119 -29.40 -1.98 -9.76
CA ILE A 119 -29.09 -3.41 -9.80
C ILE A 119 -27.57 -3.61 -9.82
N VAL A 120 -26.83 -2.89 -10.67
CA VAL A 120 -25.36 -2.99 -10.77
C VAL A 120 -24.70 -2.60 -9.44
N MET A 121 -25.13 -1.48 -8.84
CA MET A 121 -24.54 -0.98 -7.61
C MET A 121 -24.88 -1.84 -6.38
N ILE A 122 -26.10 -2.37 -6.27
CA ILE A 122 -26.49 -3.31 -5.21
C ILE A 122 -25.75 -4.64 -5.38
N SER A 123 -25.63 -5.13 -6.63
CA SER A 123 -24.88 -6.35 -6.92
C SER A 123 -23.40 -6.20 -6.55
N THR A 124 -22.80 -5.06 -6.88
CA THR A 124 -21.45 -4.69 -6.44
C THR A 124 -21.35 -4.72 -4.92
N LEU A 125 -22.27 -4.04 -4.21
CA LEU A 125 -22.22 -3.97 -2.76
C LEU A 125 -22.29 -5.37 -2.12
N ALA A 126 -23.15 -6.24 -2.66
CA ALA A 126 -23.26 -7.63 -2.22
C ALA A 126 -21.97 -8.43 -2.49
N ILE A 127 -21.34 -8.22 -3.65
CA ILE A 127 -20.05 -8.83 -3.98
C ILE A 127 -18.95 -8.36 -3.02
N ASN A 128 -18.83 -7.05 -2.78
CA ASN A 128 -17.81 -6.51 -1.87
C ASN A 128 -18.03 -6.99 -0.43
N LEU A 129 -19.28 -7.10 0.03
CA LEU A 129 -19.61 -7.71 1.33
C LEU A 129 -19.18 -9.18 1.40
N PHE A 130 -19.42 -9.94 0.33
CA PHE A 130 -18.96 -11.33 0.24
C PHE A 130 -17.43 -11.42 0.27
N VAL A 131 -16.73 -10.62 -0.54
CA VAL A 131 -15.26 -10.56 -0.59
C VAL A 131 -14.69 -10.19 0.78
N CYS A 132 -15.17 -9.12 1.40
CA CYS A 132 -14.73 -8.66 2.71
C CYS A 132 -14.89 -9.75 3.79
N THR A 133 -16.04 -10.43 3.81
CA THR A 133 -16.28 -11.51 4.78
C THR A 133 -15.44 -12.76 4.49
N TYR A 134 -15.23 -13.08 3.22
CA TYR A 134 -14.39 -14.21 2.79
C TYR A 134 -12.91 -13.98 3.12
N GLU A 135 -12.36 -12.82 2.77
CA GLU A 135 -10.98 -12.43 3.08
C GLU A 135 -10.73 -12.41 4.58
N LYS A 136 -11.65 -11.83 5.36
CA LYS A 136 -11.52 -11.81 6.82
C LYS A 136 -11.51 -13.22 7.41
N ARG A 137 -12.40 -14.10 6.96
CA ARG A 137 -12.45 -15.50 7.43
C ARG A 137 -11.19 -16.26 7.04
N MET A 138 -10.69 -16.10 5.82
CA MET A 138 -9.46 -16.75 5.37
C MET A 138 -8.22 -16.17 6.04
N GLY A 139 -8.16 -14.87 6.30
CA GLY A 139 -7.09 -14.23 7.05
C GLY A 139 -6.97 -14.76 8.46
N GLN A 140 -8.10 -14.95 9.16
CA GLN A 140 -8.12 -15.59 10.48
C GLN A 140 -7.75 -17.08 10.42
N LYS A 141 -8.28 -17.82 9.45
CA LYS A 141 -8.00 -19.27 9.29
C LYS A 141 -6.54 -19.55 8.95
N LEU A 142 -5.93 -18.68 8.14
CA LEU A 142 -4.57 -18.85 7.62
C LEU A 142 -3.53 -18.06 8.42
N ASN A 143 -3.94 -17.36 9.49
CA ASN A 143 -3.10 -16.44 10.27
C ASN A 143 -2.33 -15.46 9.37
N SER A 144 -3.06 -14.81 8.46
CA SER A 144 -2.49 -13.88 7.48
C SER A 144 -2.96 -12.46 7.77
N ASP A 145 -2.05 -11.65 8.32
CA ASP A 145 -2.27 -10.22 8.53
C ASP A 145 -2.53 -9.48 7.22
N PHE A 146 -1.96 -9.97 6.11
CA PHE A 146 -2.20 -9.44 4.78
C PHE A 146 -3.68 -9.55 4.39
N LEU A 147 -4.28 -10.74 4.49
CA LEU A 147 -5.70 -10.94 4.16
C LEU A 147 -6.63 -10.17 5.12
N ILE A 148 -6.22 -10.01 6.38
CA ILE A 148 -6.99 -9.20 7.34
C ILE A 148 -6.94 -7.71 6.94
N ALA A 149 -5.77 -7.20 6.56
CA ALA A 149 -5.60 -5.84 6.08
C ALA A 149 -6.38 -5.59 4.78
N ASP A 150 -6.30 -6.52 3.82
CA ASP A 150 -7.04 -6.47 2.55
C ASP A 150 -8.55 -6.44 2.81
N SER A 151 -9.07 -7.27 3.74
CA SER A 151 -10.48 -7.23 4.11
C SER A 151 -10.94 -5.89 4.70
N ALA A 152 -10.05 -5.19 5.43
CA ALA A 152 -10.31 -3.86 5.96
C ALA A 152 -10.31 -2.80 4.87
N HIS A 153 -9.48 -2.99 3.82
CA HIS A 153 -9.50 -2.16 2.62
C HIS A 153 -10.82 -2.33 1.86
N THR A 154 -11.21 -3.57 1.53
CA THR A 154 -12.49 -3.88 0.88
C THR A 154 -13.70 -3.31 1.65
N LYS A 155 -13.59 -3.21 2.99
CA LYS A 155 -14.62 -2.56 3.82
C LYS A 155 -14.75 -1.06 3.55
N SER A 156 -13.66 -0.36 3.24
CA SER A 156 -13.69 1.05 2.80
C SER A 156 -14.51 1.20 1.51
N ASP A 157 -14.31 0.29 0.55
CA ASP A 157 -15.00 0.31 -0.75
C ASP A 157 -16.50 0.10 -0.59
N ILE A 158 -16.91 -0.71 0.39
CA ILE A 158 -18.32 -0.87 0.77
C ILE A 158 -18.91 0.48 1.20
N TYR A 159 -18.18 1.29 1.99
CA TYR A 159 -18.66 2.61 2.40
C TYR A 159 -18.76 3.58 1.22
N VAL A 160 -17.78 3.56 0.31
CA VAL A 160 -17.80 4.39 -0.90
C VAL A 160 -18.97 4.01 -1.82
N THR A 161 -19.10 2.72 -2.14
CA THR A 161 -20.20 2.17 -2.94
C THR A 161 -21.56 2.50 -2.31
N SER A 162 -21.67 2.42 -0.98
CA SER A 162 -22.89 2.79 -0.26
C SER A 162 -23.21 4.28 -0.38
N GLY A 163 -22.20 5.14 -0.28
CA GLY A 163 -22.36 6.58 -0.49
C GLY A 163 -22.84 6.92 -1.89
N VAL A 164 -22.32 6.23 -2.91
CA VAL A 164 -22.75 6.35 -4.30
C VAL A 164 -24.20 5.90 -4.47
N LEU A 165 -24.59 4.76 -3.88
CA LEU A 165 -25.99 4.30 -3.88
C LEU A 165 -26.96 5.32 -3.28
N VAL A 166 -26.60 5.92 -2.14
CA VAL A 166 -27.39 7.00 -1.53
C VAL A 166 -27.44 8.22 -2.46
N GLY A 167 -26.33 8.60 -3.07
CA GLY A 167 -26.25 9.67 -4.06
C GLY A 167 -27.20 9.45 -5.24
N LEU A 168 -27.22 8.24 -5.81
CA LEU A 168 -28.12 7.86 -6.89
C LEU A 168 -29.58 7.88 -6.46
N ALA A 169 -29.90 7.40 -5.26
CA ALA A 169 -31.25 7.43 -4.72
C ALA A 169 -31.76 8.87 -4.57
N LEU A 170 -30.95 9.77 -4.01
CA LEU A 170 -31.28 11.19 -3.87
C LEU A 170 -31.40 11.89 -5.23
N SER A 171 -30.53 11.55 -6.18
CA SER A 171 -30.59 12.08 -7.55
C SER A 171 -31.91 11.68 -8.25
N LYS A 172 -32.37 10.43 -8.05
CA LYS A 172 -33.67 9.96 -8.54
C LYS A 172 -34.87 10.66 -7.88
N LEU A 173 -34.73 11.13 -6.64
CA LEU A 173 -35.76 11.89 -5.92
C LEU A 173 -35.88 13.36 -6.37
N GLY A 174 -35.13 13.77 -7.40
CA GLY A 174 -35.24 15.10 -8.01
C GLY A 174 -34.09 16.05 -7.71
N LEU A 175 -32.95 15.54 -7.19
CA LEU A 175 -31.75 16.33 -6.88
C LEU A 175 -30.57 15.93 -7.81
N PRO A 176 -30.62 16.24 -9.11
CA PRO A 176 -29.66 15.74 -10.10
C PRO A 176 -28.21 16.17 -9.83
N HIS A 177 -28.00 17.33 -9.21
CA HIS A 177 -26.68 17.85 -8.85
C HIS A 177 -25.98 17.06 -7.73
N ILE A 178 -26.67 16.16 -7.03
CA ILE A 178 -26.04 15.33 -6.00
C ILE A 178 -25.06 14.32 -6.60
N ASP A 179 -25.35 13.77 -7.77
CA ASP A 179 -24.46 12.78 -8.42
C ASP A 179 -23.05 13.35 -8.68
N PRO A 180 -22.86 14.51 -9.34
CA PRO A 180 -21.54 15.09 -9.52
C PRO A 180 -20.88 15.53 -8.20
N VAL A 181 -21.64 15.91 -7.17
CA VAL A 181 -21.08 16.20 -5.83
C VAL A 181 -20.53 14.92 -5.20
N VAL A 182 -21.27 13.82 -5.25
CA VAL A 182 -20.80 12.52 -4.75
C VAL A 182 -19.59 12.04 -5.55
N GLY A 183 -19.63 12.16 -6.88
CA GLY A 183 -18.49 11.89 -7.75
C GLY A 183 -17.25 12.73 -7.39
N ALA A 184 -17.42 14.01 -7.06
CA ALA A 184 -16.33 14.88 -6.61
C ALA A 184 -15.73 14.40 -5.28
N VAL A 185 -16.58 14.00 -4.32
CA VAL A 185 -16.13 13.45 -3.03
C VAL A 185 -15.29 12.19 -3.25
N VAL A 186 -15.77 11.26 -4.08
CA VAL A 186 -15.01 10.04 -4.43
C VAL A 186 -13.70 10.42 -5.15
N GLY A 187 -13.73 11.37 -6.09
CA GLY A 187 -12.53 11.88 -6.74
C GLY A 187 -11.48 12.45 -5.78
N VAL A 188 -11.91 13.18 -4.75
CA VAL A 188 -11.02 13.67 -3.68
C VAL A 188 -10.43 12.52 -2.87
N MET A 189 -11.21 11.48 -2.56
CA MET A 189 -10.72 10.28 -1.87
C MET A 189 -9.65 9.56 -2.69
N VAL A 190 -9.88 9.38 -4.00
CA VAL A 190 -8.89 8.78 -4.92
C VAL A 190 -7.63 9.64 -5.00
N ALA A 191 -7.76 10.97 -5.09
CA ALA A 191 -6.62 11.87 -5.12
C ALA A 191 -5.80 11.80 -3.82
N TRP A 192 -6.47 11.79 -2.66
CA TRP A 192 -5.82 11.66 -1.37
C TRP A 192 -5.09 10.33 -1.21
N ALA A 193 -5.71 9.22 -1.63
CA ALA A 193 -5.07 7.90 -1.66
C ALA A 193 -3.84 7.91 -2.57
N GLY A 194 -3.95 8.47 -3.78
CA GLY A 194 -2.85 8.62 -4.73
C GLY A 194 -1.67 9.40 -4.15
N VAL A 195 -1.91 10.55 -3.50
CA VAL A 195 -0.87 11.36 -2.82
C VAL A 195 -0.25 10.61 -1.64
N SER A 196 -1.06 9.95 -0.81
CA SER A 196 -0.58 9.19 0.34
C SER A 196 0.36 8.06 -0.09
N ILE A 197 -0.06 7.29 -1.10
CA ILE A 197 0.76 6.23 -1.70
C ILE A 197 2.05 6.85 -2.24
N LEU A 198 1.97 7.88 -3.09
CA LEU A 198 3.16 8.50 -3.70
C LEU A 198 4.16 8.97 -2.65
N LYS A 199 3.69 9.64 -1.59
CA LYS A 199 4.55 10.16 -0.51
C LYS A 199 5.26 9.02 0.21
N SER A 200 4.54 7.95 0.55
CA SER A 200 5.13 6.78 1.21
C SER A 200 6.17 6.09 0.32
N THR A 201 5.88 5.94 -0.98
CA THR A 201 6.72 5.24 -1.94
C THR A 201 7.96 6.04 -2.33
N ILE A 202 7.84 7.35 -2.56
CA ILE A 202 8.98 8.22 -2.84
C ILE A 202 9.96 8.22 -1.66
N SER A 203 9.46 8.23 -0.42
CA SER A 203 10.32 8.21 0.77
C SER A 203 11.25 6.99 0.80
N VAL A 204 10.74 5.83 0.38
CA VAL A 204 11.52 4.60 0.25
C VAL A 204 12.51 4.70 -0.91
N LEU A 205 12.11 5.31 -2.03
CA LEU A 205 12.94 5.42 -3.24
C LEU A 205 14.17 6.31 -3.03
N ILE A 206 14.00 7.42 -2.28
CA ILE A 206 15.09 8.35 -1.93
C ILE A 206 15.88 7.93 -0.68
N ASP A 207 15.69 6.69 -0.21
CA ASP A 207 16.38 6.11 0.94
C ASP A 207 16.21 6.95 2.24
N ALA A 208 15.00 7.46 2.48
CA ALA A 208 14.67 8.11 3.75
C ALA A 208 14.72 7.10 4.91
N ASN A 209 15.03 7.58 6.12
CA ASN A 209 15.07 6.73 7.31
C ASN A 209 13.71 6.06 7.55
N GLN A 210 13.74 4.74 7.75
CA GLN A 210 12.55 3.90 7.92
C GLN A 210 12.35 3.43 9.36
N ILE A 211 13.41 3.45 10.15
CA ILE A 211 13.42 3.02 11.55
C ILE A 211 13.84 4.22 12.41
N ASP A 212 13.29 4.28 13.62
CA ASP A 212 13.71 5.25 14.62
C ASP A 212 15.21 5.05 14.95
N THR A 213 16.00 6.05 14.59
CA THR A 213 17.44 6.03 14.80
C THR A 213 17.82 6.06 16.29
N GLU A 214 16.97 6.62 17.16
CA GLU A 214 17.26 6.67 18.59
C GLU A 214 17.09 5.28 19.23
N LEU A 215 16.09 4.51 18.79
CA LEU A 215 15.94 3.12 19.21
C LEU A 215 17.13 2.26 18.77
N LEU A 216 17.60 2.41 17.53
CA LEU A 216 18.80 1.73 17.03
C LEU A 216 20.05 2.10 17.85
N ARG A 217 20.15 3.37 18.25
CA ARG A 217 21.22 3.86 19.12
C ARG A 217 21.18 3.19 20.48
N GLU A 218 20.00 3.12 21.10
CA GLU A 218 19.79 2.52 22.41
C GLU A 218 20.18 1.03 22.40
N ILE A 219 19.72 0.27 21.40
CA ILE A 219 20.05 -1.16 21.24
C ILE A 219 21.57 -1.34 21.06
N SER A 220 22.18 -0.51 20.21
CA SER A 220 23.63 -0.58 19.95
C SER A 220 24.44 -0.28 21.21
N CYS A 221 24.07 0.76 21.96
CA CYS A 221 24.78 1.19 23.17
C CYS A 221 24.57 0.25 24.38
N LYS A 222 23.52 -0.57 24.38
CA LYS A 222 23.33 -1.63 25.40
C LYS A 222 24.31 -2.80 25.23
N THR A 223 24.96 -2.91 24.07
CA THR A 223 25.91 -3.99 23.81
C THR A 223 27.23 -3.75 24.55
N GLU A 224 27.68 -4.75 25.31
CA GLU A 224 28.95 -4.66 26.04
C GLU A 224 30.13 -4.41 25.08
N GLY A 225 31.00 -3.46 25.45
CA GLY A 225 32.13 -3.04 24.62
C GLY A 225 31.82 -1.89 23.64
N VAL A 226 30.57 -1.45 23.54
CA VAL A 226 30.20 -0.25 22.77
C VAL A 226 30.20 0.99 23.68
N ALA A 227 31.12 1.92 23.44
CA ALA A 227 31.23 3.19 24.16
C ALA A 227 30.26 4.27 23.63
N GLY A 228 29.74 4.09 22.42
CA GLY A 228 28.76 4.99 21.81
C GLY A 228 28.42 4.58 20.38
N CYS A 229 27.31 5.13 19.87
CA CYS A 229 26.83 4.89 18.52
C CYS A 229 26.44 6.23 17.86
N HIS A 230 26.83 6.42 16.59
CA HIS A 230 26.53 7.62 15.80
C HIS A 230 26.42 7.31 14.31
N LYS A 231 26.07 8.34 13.51
CA LYS A 231 25.90 8.23 12.04
C LYS A 231 24.99 7.08 11.60
N ILE A 232 23.88 6.90 12.32
CA ILE A 232 22.89 5.87 12.01
C ILE A 232 22.11 6.29 10.76
N ARG A 233 22.05 5.41 9.78
CA ARG A 233 21.30 5.57 8.54
C ARG A 233 20.50 4.30 8.29
N THR A 234 19.27 4.47 7.84
CA THR A 234 18.42 3.34 7.48
C THR A 234 17.77 3.60 6.12
N ARG A 235 17.58 2.54 5.34
CA ARG A 235 16.97 2.61 4.01
C ARG A 235 16.25 1.33 3.66
N GLY A 236 15.41 1.36 2.64
CA GLY A 236 14.68 0.20 2.14
C GLY A 236 13.19 0.25 2.44
N ALA A 237 12.49 -0.87 2.20
CA ALA A 237 11.05 -0.97 2.38
C ALA A 237 10.72 -1.65 3.71
N ARG A 238 9.48 -1.52 4.18
CA ARG A 238 9.02 -2.23 5.38
C ARG A 238 9.24 -3.74 5.22
N GLY A 239 9.83 -4.38 6.22
CA GLY A 239 10.20 -5.81 6.15
C GLY A 239 11.42 -6.11 5.28
N CYS A 240 12.19 -5.11 4.86
CA CYS A 240 13.52 -5.24 4.26
C CYS A 240 14.28 -3.93 4.41
N VAL A 241 14.67 -3.62 5.65
CA VAL A 241 15.42 -2.42 6.00
C VAL A 241 16.89 -2.76 6.09
N PHE A 242 17.72 -1.92 5.48
CA PHE A 242 19.17 -1.93 5.59
C PHE A 242 19.58 -0.85 6.59
N VAL A 243 20.50 -1.19 7.49
CA VAL A 243 20.99 -0.30 8.53
C VAL A 243 22.49 -0.12 8.38
N ASP A 244 22.95 1.13 8.35
CA ASP A 244 24.36 1.48 8.42
C ASP A 244 24.58 2.30 9.70
N LEU A 245 25.52 1.90 10.54
CA LEU A 245 25.81 2.62 11.79
C LEU A 245 27.29 2.56 12.17
N HIS A 246 27.73 3.53 12.96
CA HIS A 246 29.09 3.59 13.48
C HIS A 246 29.08 3.37 14.99
N ILE A 247 29.92 2.47 15.49
CA ILE A 247 30.12 2.25 16.93
C ILE A 247 31.52 2.68 17.37
N PHE A 248 31.61 3.18 18.59
CA PHE A 248 32.87 3.43 19.27
C PHE A 248 33.25 2.25 20.16
N VAL A 249 34.48 1.75 20.03
CA VAL A 249 35.04 0.69 20.89
C VAL A 249 36.39 1.10 21.46
N ASP A 250 36.89 0.39 22.47
CA ASP A 250 38.20 0.68 23.06
C ASP A 250 39.33 0.56 22.01
N PRO A 251 40.18 1.61 21.83
CA PRO A 251 41.25 1.63 20.84
C PRO A 251 42.37 0.59 21.08
N SER A 252 42.44 0.00 22.27
CA SER A 252 43.41 -1.07 22.60
C SER A 252 42.98 -2.46 22.11
N LEU A 253 41.73 -2.60 21.63
CA LEU A 253 41.21 -3.86 21.12
C LEU A 253 41.85 -4.24 19.78
N THR A 254 42.03 -5.55 19.58
CA THR A 254 42.41 -6.08 18.27
C THR A 254 41.26 -5.95 17.28
N VAL A 255 41.58 -5.93 15.98
CA VAL A 255 40.58 -5.93 14.90
C VAL A 255 39.59 -7.09 15.05
N ALA A 256 40.07 -8.27 15.44
CA ALA A 256 39.23 -9.45 15.69
C ALA A 256 38.21 -9.18 16.80
N ARG A 257 38.61 -8.57 17.92
CA ARG A 257 37.68 -8.27 19.02
C ARG A 257 36.71 -7.16 18.67
N GLY A 258 37.14 -6.14 17.92
CA GLY A 258 36.25 -5.12 17.38
C GLY A 258 35.20 -5.71 16.42
N HIS A 259 35.60 -6.65 15.57
CA HIS A 259 34.69 -7.38 14.68
C HIS A 259 33.67 -8.25 15.44
N GLU A 260 34.08 -8.91 16.52
CA GLU A 260 33.16 -9.65 17.40
C GLU A 260 32.10 -8.72 18.03
N ILE A 261 32.50 -7.56 18.55
CA ILE A 261 31.56 -6.57 19.10
C ILE A 261 30.57 -6.11 18.02
N ALA A 262 31.06 -5.80 16.82
CA ALA A 262 30.21 -5.44 15.69
C ALA A 262 29.18 -6.55 15.37
N HIS A 263 29.60 -7.81 15.36
CA HIS A 263 28.69 -8.95 15.15
C HIS A 263 27.62 -9.07 16.25
N ILE A 264 27.98 -8.80 17.51
CA ILE A 264 27.01 -8.81 18.61
C ILE A 264 25.97 -7.70 18.40
N VAL A 265 26.40 -6.50 18.00
CA VAL A 265 25.49 -5.38 17.67
C VAL A 265 24.55 -5.74 16.52
N VAL A 266 25.08 -6.33 15.43
CA VAL A 266 24.28 -6.81 14.29
C VAL A 266 23.19 -7.78 14.75
N ASN A 267 23.57 -8.76 15.57
CA ASN A 267 22.63 -9.78 16.07
C ASN A 267 21.61 -9.19 17.05
N ALA A 268 22.00 -8.23 17.90
CA ALA A 268 21.09 -7.55 18.81
C ALA A 268 20.01 -6.79 18.03
N ILE A 269 20.39 -6.00 17.02
CA ILE A 269 19.46 -5.25 16.17
C ILE A 269 18.52 -6.21 15.43
N LYS A 270 19.05 -7.26 14.78
CA LYS A 270 18.22 -8.24 14.05
C LYS A 270 17.27 -9.03 14.95
N ARG A 271 17.58 -9.19 16.24
CA ARG A 271 16.73 -9.88 17.22
C ARG A 271 15.63 -8.99 17.78
N GLU A 272 15.92 -7.71 18.01
CA GLU A 272 14.99 -6.77 18.63
C GLU A 272 14.10 -6.05 17.61
N MET A 273 14.49 -6.06 16.33
CA MET A 273 13.80 -5.33 15.27
C MET A 273 13.42 -6.25 14.10
N ASP A 274 12.13 -6.56 14.01
CA ASP A 274 11.58 -7.28 12.87
C ASP A 274 11.72 -6.48 11.58
N GLY A 275 12.09 -7.17 10.50
CA GLY A 275 12.16 -6.57 9.16
C GLY A 275 13.48 -5.88 8.82
N VAL A 276 14.50 -5.95 9.68
CA VAL A 276 15.88 -5.59 9.34
C VAL A 276 16.51 -6.72 8.51
N ALA A 277 16.77 -6.44 7.23
CA ALA A 277 17.39 -7.40 6.31
C ALA A 277 18.90 -7.52 6.56
N ASP A 278 19.56 -6.37 6.66
CA ASP A 278 21.00 -6.33 6.86
C ASP A 278 21.48 -5.12 7.66
N VAL A 279 22.60 -5.30 8.35
CA VAL A 279 23.21 -4.29 9.21
C VAL A 279 24.71 -4.24 8.94
N VAL A 280 25.20 -3.08 8.55
CA VAL A 280 26.62 -2.79 8.39
C VAL A 280 27.07 -1.91 9.55
N VAL A 281 28.03 -2.41 10.31
CA VAL A 281 28.59 -1.73 11.47
C VAL A 281 30.03 -1.30 11.17
N HIS A 282 30.27 0.00 11.15
CA HIS A 282 31.61 0.57 11.09
C HIS A 282 32.17 0.75 12.50
N VAL A 283 33.34 0.15 12.77
CA VAL A 283 33.98 0.21 14.08
C VAL A 283 34.99 1.34 14.12
N GLU A 284 34.78 2.29 15.02
CA GLU A 284 35.67 3.43 15.25
C GLU A 284 36.30 3.35 16.66
N PRO A 285 37.54 3.82 16.84
CA PRO A 285 38.13 3.94 18.16
C PRO A 285 37.43 5.05 18.96
N ALA A 286 37.05 4.76 20.21
CA ALA A 286 36.58 5.76 21.14
C ALA A 286 37.69 6.79 21.39
N LYS A 287 37.36 8.09 21.29
CA LYS A 287 38.31 9.14 21.69
C LYS A 287 38.56 9.00 23.19
N LYS A 288 39.83 8.92 23.60
CA LYS A 288 40.21 9.11 25.00
C LYS A 288 39.85 10.54 25.39
N THR A 289 38.72 10.71 26.07
CA THR A 289 38.47 11.90 26.90
C THR A 289 39.35 11.87 28.14
#